data_AF-A0A925RX34-F1
#
_entry.id   AF-A0A925RX34-F1
#
_cell.length_a   1.000
_cell.length_b   1.000
_cell.length_c   1.000
_cell.angle_alpha   90.00
_cell.angle_beta   90.00
_cell.angle_gamma   90.00
#
_symmetry.space_group_name_H-M   'P 1'
#
loop_
_entity.id
_entity.type
_entity.pdbx_description
1 polymer ?
#
loop_
_entity_poly.entity_id
_entity_poly.type
_entity_poly.pdbx_seq_one_letter_code
_entity_poly.pdbx_strand_id
1 'polypeptide(L)' 'MIDVPASLIEERHLAATGPGGQNVNKVATAIQLRVDIAGLDLPPPVLARLRA' A
#
# COMPACT_ATOMS: atom_id res chain seq x y z
N MET A 1 9.24 -5.50 -17.72
CA MET A 1 8.13 -5.24 -16.78
C MET A 1 8.50 -5.96 -15.49
N ILE A 2 8.52 -5.26 -14.36
CA ILE A 2 8.82 -5.90 -13.06
C ILE A 2 7.48 -6.41 -12.53
N ASP A 3 7.41 -7.70 -12.25
CA ASP A 3 6.23 -8.29 -11.63
C ASP A 3 6.21 -7.95 -10.14
N VAL A 4 5.04 -7.66 -9.60
CA VAL A 4 4.84 -7.42 -8.17
C VAL A 4 3.93 -8.53 -7.65
N PRO A 5 4.49 -9.60 -7.07
CA PRO A 5 3.71 -10.69 -6.52
C PRO A 5 2.72 -10.19 -5.47
N ALA A 6 1.48 -10.66 -5.54
CA ALA A 6 0.43 -10.31 -4.57
C ALA A 6 0.83 -10.64 -3.12
N SER A 7 1.70 -11.64 -2.91
CA SER A 7 2.24 -12.01 -1.59
C SER A 7 3.12 -10.93 -0.95
N LEU A 8 3.60 -9.96 -1.73
CA LEU A 8 4.41 -8.84 -1.25
C LEU A 8 3.57 -7.56 -1.08
N ILE A 9 2.26 -7.64 -1.30
CA ILE A 9 1.33 -6.52 -1.20
C ILE A 9 0.45 -6.72 0.01
N GLU A 10 0.41 -5.71 0.88
CA GLU A 10 -0.55 -5.65 1.99
C GLU A 10 -1.59 -4.56 1.71
N GLU A 11 -2.86 -4.92 1.88
CA GLU A 11 -3.98 -4.01 1.69
C GLU A 11 -4.66 -3.72 3.03
N ARG A 12 -4.97 -2.44 3.27
CA ARG A 12 -5.71 -2.01 4.45
C ARG A 12 -6.80 -1.03 4.10
N HIS A 13 -8.04 -1.36 4.47
CA HIS A 13 -9.17 -0.44 4.39
C HIS A 13 -9.02 0.63 5.46
N LEU A 14 -9.11 1.89 5.04
CA LEU A 14 -8.97 3.03 5.92
C LEU A 14 -10.35 3.48 6.42
N ALA A 15 -10.48 3.62 7.73
CA ALA A 15 -11.61 4.33 8.32
C ALA A 15 -11.50 5.82 7.99
N ALA A 16 -12.65 6.47 7.77
CA ALA A 16 -12.68 7.90 7.59
C ALA A 16 -12.37 8.61 8.93
N THR A 17 -11.54 9.64 8.87
CA THR A 17 -11.04 10.35 10.07
C THR A 17 -11.82 11.64 10.39
N GLY A 18 -12.82 12.01 9.59
CA GLY A 18 -13.59 13.24 9.76
C GLY A 18 -14.71 13.16 10.81
N PRO A 19 -15.19 14.30 11.35
CA PRO A 19 -16.31 14.34 12.29
C PRO A 19 -17.62 14.00 11.57
N GLY A 20 -17.97 12.71 11.53
CA GLY A 20 -19.17 12.23 10.83
C GLY A 20 -19.68 10.82 11.22
N GLY A 21 -19.03 10.13 12.15
CA GLY A 21 -19.53 8.86 12.72
C GLY A 21 -19.59 7.68 11.75
N GLN A 22 -20.36 6.64 12.13
CA GLN A 22 -20.43 5.35 11.41
C GLN A 22 -20.88 5.45 9.94
N ASN A 23 -21.74 6.40 9.59
CA ASN A 23 -22.22 6.54 8.20
C ASN A 23 -21.08 6.92 7.24
N VAL A 24 -20.11 7.72 7.70
CA VAL A 24 -18.93 8.10 6.90
C VAL A 24 -17.93 6.94 6.83
N ASN A 25 -17.75 6.17 7.90
CA ASN A 25 -16.93 4.95 7.87
C ASN A 25 -17.52 3.86 6.97
N LYS A 26 -18.85 3.76 6.89
CA LYS A 26 -19.53 2.77 6.04
C LYS A 26 -19.34 3.04 4.54
N VAL A 27 -19.25 4.32 4.14
CA VAL A 27 -19.00 4.71 2.74
C VAL A 27 -17.53 4.95 2.43
N ALA A 28 -16.64 4.74 3.41
CA ALA A 28 -15.21 4.90 3.19
C ALA A 28 -14.71 3.79 2.25
N THR A 29 -14.26 4.18 1.07
CA THR A 29 -13.70 3.28 0.05
C THR A 29 -12.19 3.43 -0.09
N ALA A 30 -11.55 4.23 0.78
CA ALA A 30 -10.11 4.45 0.73
C ALA A 30 -9.36 3.18 1.17
N ILE A 31 -8.40 2.77 0.34
CA ILE A 31 -7.50 1.64 0.59
C ILE A 31 -6.08 2.16 0.64
N GLN A 32 -5.32 1.72 1.65
CA GLN A 32 -3.88 1.84 1.68
C GLN A 32 -3.27 0.53 1.19
N LEU A 33 -2.39 0.62 0.19
CA LEU A 33 -1.54 -0.48 -0.26
C LEU A 33 -0.12 -0.24 0.23
N ARG A 34 0.51 -1.29 0.75
CA ARG A 34 1.94 -1.32 1.07
C ARG A 34 2.59 -2.45 0.28
N VAL A 35 3.81 -2.24 -0.18
CA VAL A 35 4.57 -3.25 -0.92
C VAL A 35 5.89 -3.46 -0.21
N ASP A 36 6.24 -4.72 0.05
CA ASP A 36 7.56 -5.08 0.56
C ASP A 36 8.60 -5.03 -0.57
N ILE A 37 9.30 -3.90 -0.64
CA ILE A 37 10.36 -3.67 -1.64
C ILE A 37 11.58 -4.56 -1.45
N ALA A 38 11.79 -5.15 -0.26
CA ALA A 38 12.92 -6.03 0.00
C ALA A 38 12.70 -7.44 -0.58
N GLY A 39 11.43 -7.86 -0.74
CA GLY A 39 11.07 -9.11 -1.39
C GLY A 39 11.04 -9.05 -2.92
N LEU A 40 11.15 -7.86 -3.51
CA LEU A 40 11.14 -7.69 -4.97
C LEU A 40 12.53 -7.93 -5.57
N ASP A 41 12.56 -8.60 -6.72
CA ASP A 41 13.79 -8.80 -7.51
C ASP A 41 14.14 -7.53 -8.33
N LEU A 42 14.44 -6.45 -7.60
CA LEU A 42 14.77 -5.15 -8.19
C LEU A 42 16.25 -5.07 -8.52
N PRO A 43 16.63 -4.49 -9.68
CA PRO A 43 18.01 -4.16 -9.96
C PRO A 43 18.59 -3.26 -8.86
N PRO A 44 19.86 -3.46 -8.44
CA PRO A 44 20.50 -2.68 -7.38
C PRO A 44 20.34 -1.15 -7.48
N PRO A 45 20.48 -0.50 -8.66
CA PRO A 45 20.29 0.95 -8.75
C PRO A 45 18.84 1.40 -8.51
N VAL A 46 17.85 0.55 -8.77
CA VAL A 46 16.43 0.85 -8.52
C VAL A 46 16.14 0.74 -7.01
N LEU A 47 16.60 -0.35 -6.38
CA LEU A 47 16.44 -0.55 -4.94
C LEU A 47 17.09 0.57 -4.13
N ALA A 48 18.29 1.01 -4.53
CA ALA A 48 18.98 2.12 -3.87
C ALA A 48 18.17 3.41 -3.87
N ARG A 49 17.43 3.70 -4.95
CA ARG A 49 16.60 4.90 -5.08
C ARG A 49 15.33 4.85 -4.22
N LEU A 50 14.80 3.66 -3.95
CA LEU A 50 13.60 3.47 -3.14
C LEU A 50 13.89 3.44 -1.63
N ARG A 51 15.15 3.25 -1.24
CA ARG A 51 15.62 3.24 0.15
C ARG A 51 16.04 4.62 0.67
N ALA A 52 16.24 5.60 -0.23
CA ALA A 52 16.61 6.97 0.09
C ALA A 52 15.37 7.82 0.37
#